data_AF-A0A916B384-F1
#
_entry.id   AF-A0A916B384-F1
#
_cell.length_a   1.000
_cell.length_b   1.000
_cell.length_c   1.000
_cell.angle_alpha   90.00
_cell.angle_beta   90.00
_cell.angle_gamma   90.00
#
_symmetry.space_group_name_H-M   'P 1'
#
loop_
_entity.id
_entity.type
_entity.pdbx_description
1 polymer ?
#
loop_
_entity_poly.entity_id
_entity_poly.type
_entity_poly.pdbx_seq_one_letter_code
_entity_poly.pdbx_strand_id
1 'polypeptide(L)'
;MHVYEASDRLGGMMFWGIPRFRLPEAALQQDIDRIMAHCPGIKLHLNTALGEQISLDELKQQHDSVLLTIGAFVGKPMGIPGEAEPFVKDGVGFLYHVNAGARPTLPQTVLVIGGGDVAMDACRVAQRLPGVKHVKVIYRRDFEAMPARREELQGAIDEGIEIVYNTQPVEVIDGKALRCVRTELGEPDDDGRRRPINIEGSEHDIECGLVIAAVGQKAECGELEAQGLMDRDRVKTSLDGMVTADSRVFAAGDGAFGGSTIVEAMYQGHRAAYYVKAFLEGNDEPLPYRTPYRTRRVPICNDPAWETNPRVHQKFHGLGEIPIEFPEIESTYSTDEAKFEAARCFRCDAETGSADYTVANREAIFAMSRINPQDVELESGVLHGRLINRDNPFGVEHVATLDDLVFLPANLSRLVIDPYREGCKTATRLGALNGINLDIPFIVAGMDRAPDEIRAAYAGAIASHGAVYIGNAPIGAAAKWIQIVDSAADPGAAALAYPAGPALAGGKVERARELQPVGLLVDSHNLTQAIPFALQRELDFLVLDSAAGLPGIAAELAGAPGLAIMNHAVRQLRA
;
A
#
# COMPACT_ATOMS: atom_id res chain seq x y z
N MET A 1 -25.94 -16.36 -1.03
CA MET A 1 -25.86 -14.99 -0.46
C MET A 1 -26.89 -14.13 -1.17
N HIS A 2 -27.63 -13.28 -0.44
CA HIS A 2 -28.55 -12.32 -1.02
C HIS A 2 -28.00 -10.90 -0.82
N VAL A 3 -28.06 -10.08 -1.87
CA VAL A 3 -27.67 -8.66 -1.83
C VAL A 3 -28.91 -7.82 -2.09
N TYR A 4 -29.21 -6.91 -1.17
CA TYR A 4 -30.31 -5.97 -1.26
C TYR A 4 -29.71 -4.59 -1.52
N GLU A 5 -30.05 -4.01 -2.65
CA GLU A 5 -29.50 -2.75 -3.15
C GLU A 5 -30.64 -1.75 -3.31
N ALA A 6 -30.48 -0.57 -2.71
CA ALA A 6 -31.51 0.47 -2.72
C ALA A 6 -31.75 1.03 -4.12
N SER A 7 -30.73 1.06 -4.97
CA SER A 7 -30.78 1.62 -6.31
C SER A 7 -31.10 0.57 -7.39
N ASP A 8 -31.23 1.02 -8.64
CA ASP A 8 -31.58 0.20 -9.79
C ASP A 8 -30.40 -0.61 -10.35
N ARG A 9 -29.20 -0.52 -9.74
CA ARG A 9 -27.96 -1.17 -10.19
C ARG A 9 -26.94 -1.27 -9.05
N LEU A 10 -25.93 -2.12 -9.26
CA LEU A 10 -24.81 -2.27 -8.33
C LEU A 10 -23.75 -1.19 -8.51
N GLY A 11 -22.90 -1.01 -7.49
CA GLY A 11 -21.70 -0.17 -7.55
C GLY A 11 -21.59 0.86 -6.42
N GLY A 12 -22.71 1.20 -5.76
CA GLY A 12 -22.73 2.15 -4.67
C GLY A 12 -22.09 3.49 -5.04
N MET A 13 -21.30 4.08 -4.13
CA MET A 13 -20.62 5.37 -4.36
C MET A 13 -19.63 5.36 -5.54
N MET A 14 -19.16 4.20 -6.00
CA MET A 14 -18.33 4.13 -7.21
C MET A 14 -19.13 4.50 -8.47
N PHE A 15 -20.41 4.13 -8.51
CA PHE A 15 -21.29 4.53 -9.61
C PHE A 15 -21.93 5.90 -9.35
N TRP A 16 -22.46 6.08 -8.14
CA TRP A 16 -23.31 7.24 -7.83
C TRP A 16 -22.53 8.47 -7.37
N GLY A 17 -21.32 8.30 -6.79
CA GLY A 17 -20.50 9.41 -6.28
C GLY A 17 -19.40 9.84 -7.24
N ILE A 18 -18.60 8.89 -7.74
CA ILE A 18 -17.41 9.19 -8.54
C ILE A 18 -17.82 9.57 -9.98
N PRO A 19 -17.40 10.73 -10.50
CA PRO A 19 -17.74 11.14 -11.86
C PRO A 19 -17.18 10.21 -12.94
N ARG A 20 -17.93 10.06 -14.04
CA ARG A 20 -17.57 9.20 -15.20
C ARG A 20 -16.20 9.47 -15.80
N PHE A 21 -15.74 10.72 -15.76
CA PHE A 21 -14.43 11.09 -16.29
C PHE A 21 -13.26 10.57 -15.44
N ARG A 22 -13.50 10.20 -14.17
CA ARG A 22 -12.52 9.54 -13.28
C ARG A 22 -12.70 8.03 -13.24
N LEU A 23 -13.94 7.55 -13.23
CA LEU A 23 -14.26 6.13 -13.20
C LEU A 23 -15.27 5.78 -14.30
N PRO A 24 -14.79 5.28 -15.46
CA PRO A 24 -15.68 4.87 -16.54
C PRO A 24 -16.62 3.74 -16.12
N GLU A 25 -17.91 3.86 -16.45
CA GLU A 25 -18.93 2.86 -16.09
C GLU A 25 -18.61 1.46 -16.64
N ALA A 26 -17.99 1.39 -17.82
CA ALA A 26 -17.60 0.12 -18.42
C ALA A 26 -16.57 -0.65 -17.59
N ALA A 27 -15.64 0.05 -16.93
CA ALA A 27 -14.65 -0.59 -16.06
C ALA A 27 -15.32 -1.16 -14.80
N LEU A 28 -16.24 -0.42 -14.19
CA LEU A 28 -17.01 -0.89 -13.05
C LEU A 28 -17.90 -2.08 -13.41
N GLN A 29 -18.56 -2.03 -14.57
CA GLN A 29 -19.42 -3.12 -15.04
C GLN A 29 -18.61 -4.41 -15.28
N GLN A 30 -17.41 -4.32 -15.84
CA GLN A 30 -16.52 -5.48 -16.02
C GLN A 30 -16.19 -6.17 -14.68
N ASP A 31 -15.95 -5.38 -13.63
CA ASP A 31 -15.69 -5.93 -12.30
C ASP A 31 -16.93 -6.60 -11.68
N ILE A 32 -18.10 -5.98 -11.84
CA ILE A 32 -19.37 -6.56 -11.40
C ILE A 32 -19.65 -7.88 -12.13
N ASP A 33 -19.52 -7.89 -13.46
CA ASP A 33 -19.76 -9.08 -14.29
C ASP A 33 -18.82 -10.23 -13.90
N ARG A 34 -17.54 -9.91 -13.63
CA ARG A 34 -16.55 -10.87 -13.14
C ARG A 34 -16.96 -11.47 -11.79
N ILE A 35 -17.44 -10.66 -10.85
CA ILE A 35 -17.91 -11.14 -9.55
C ILE A 35 -19.12 -12.06 -9.73
N MET A 36 -20.11 -11.64 -10.53
CA MET A 36 -21.33 -12.42 -10.76
C MET A 36 -21.03 -13.75 -11.46
N ALA A 37 -20.08 -13.77 -12.40
CA ALA A 37 -19.64 -14.98 -13.08
C ALA A 37 -18.92 -15.97 -12.15
N HIS A 38 -18.08 -15.48 -11.22
CA HIS A 38 -17.34 -16.33 -10.29
C HIS A 38 -18.15 -16.75 -9.05
N CYS A 39 -19.24 -16.03 -8.74
CA CYS A 39 -20.07 -16.26 -7.57
C CYS A 39 -21.55 -16.49 -7.97
N PRO A 40 -21.89 -17.60 -8.65
CA PRO A 40 -23.25 -17.85 -9.15
C PRO A 40 -24.31 -18.01 -8.05
N GLY A 41 -23.90 -18.14 -6.79
CA GLY A 41 -24.79 -18.20 -5.62
C GLY A 41 -25.25 -16.84 -5.07
N ILE A 42 -24.89 -15.73 -5.74
CA ILE A 42 -25.37 -14.39 -5.40
C ILE A 42 -26.74 -14.16 -6.02
N LYS A 43 -27.72 -13.80 -5.19
CA LYS A 43 -29.06 -13.37 -5.62
C LYS A 43 -29.20 -11.87 -5.35
N LEU A 44 -29.52 -11.11 -6.40
CA LEU A 44 -29.63 -9.65 -6.33
C LEU A 44 -31.09 -9.22 -6.20
N HIS A 45 -31.34 -8.28 -5.30
CA HIS A 45 -32.62 -7.59 -5.12
C HIS A 45 -32.37 -6.09 -5.24
N LEU A 46 -32.59 -5.55 -6.44
CA LEU A 46 -32.41 -4.12 -6.74
C LEU A 46 -33.68 -3.34 -6.34
N ASN A 47 -33.58 -2.02 -6.23
CA ASN A 47 -34.66 -1.14 -5.78
C ASN A 47 -35.26 -1.56 -4.43
N THR A 48 -34.42 -2.09 -3.54
CA THR A 48 -34.84 -2.65 -2.25
C THR A 48 -34.02 -2.01 -1.12
N ALA A 49 -34.46 -0.84 -0.66
CA ALA A 49 -33.83 -0.10 0.42
C ALA A 49 -34.28 -0.60 1.80
N LEU A 50 -33.32 -0.62 2.74
CA LEU A 50 -33.54 -0.98 4.13
C LEU A 50 -34.38 0.11 4.83
N GLY A 51 -35.45 -0.31 5.52
CA GLY A 51 -36.39 0.56 6.21
C GLY A 51 -37.54 1.08 5.34
N GLU A 52 -37.50 0.84 4.03
CA GLU A 52 -38.57 1.20 3.10
C GLU A 52 -39.21 -0.03 2.46
N GLN A 53 -38.46 -0.74 1.61
CA GLN A 53 -38.98 -1.92 0.89
C GLN A 53 -38.73 -3.23 1.65
N ILE A 54 -37.77 -3.24 2.58
CA ILE A 54 -37.50 -4.37 3.46
C ILE A 54 -37.04 -3.90 4.83
N SER A 55 -37.56 -4.51 5.89
CA SER A 55 -37.13 -4.25 7.27
C SER A 55 -35.94 -5.11 7.69
N LEU A 56 -35.17 -4.64 8.67
CA LEU A 56 -34.10 -5.42 9.30
C LEU A 56 -34.65 -6.70 9.94
N ASP A 57 -35.86 -6.65 10.51
CA ASP A 57 -36.48 -7.82 11.12
C ASP A 57 -36.87 -8.88 10.07
N GLU A 58 -37.38 -8.48 8.90
CA GLU A 58 -37.63 -9.40 7.79
C GLU A 58 -36.32 -10.02 7.28
N LEU A 59 -35.24 -9.24 7.16
CA LEU A 59 -33.92 -9.77 6.80
C LEU A 59 -33.44 -10.82 7.80
N LYS A 60 -33.56 -10.55 9.12
CA LYS A 60 -33.18 -11.50 10.19
C LYS A 60 -34.08 -12.74 10.26
N GLN A 61 -35.28 -12.70 9.68
CA GLN A 61 -36.16 -13.87 9.56
C GLN A 61 -35.82 -14.72 8.32
N GLN A 62 -35.38 -14.08 7.24
CA GLN A 62 -35.06 -14.73 5.97
C GLN A 62 -33.63 -15.30 5.92
N HIS A 63 -32.71 -14.76 6.72
CA HIS A 63 -31.28 -15.09 6.67
C HIS A 63 -30.71 -15.33 8.08
N ASP A 64 -29.70 -16.20 8.16
CA ASP A 64 -29.02 -16.54 9.42
C ASP A 64 -28.21 -15.36 10.00
N SER A 65 -27.71 -14.48 9.13
CA SER A 65 -26.95 -13.29 9.49
C SER A 65 -27.16 -12.16 8.48
N VAL A 66 -27.06 -10.90 8.92
CA VAL A 66 -27.17 -9.70 8.08
C VAL A 66 -25.88 -8.89 8.15
N LEU A 67 -25.35 -8.47 7.00
CA LEU A 67 -24.21 -7.55 6.92
C LEU A 67 -24.67 -6.21 6.32
N LEU A 68 -24.57 -5.14 7.10
CA LEU A 68 -24.93 -3.78 6.72
C LEU A 68 -23.75 -3.10 6.00
N THR A 69 -23.93 -2.78 4.73
CA THR A 69 -22.96 -2.03 3.89
C THR A 69 -23.64 -0.86 3.20
N ILE A 70 -24.45 -0.09 3.95
CA ILE A 70 -25.34 0.95 3.40
C ILE A 70 -24.60 2.22 2.93
N GLY A 71 -23.30 2.34 3.20
CA GLY A 71 -22.49 3.51 2.79
C GLY A 71 -22.91 4.82 3.46
N ALA A 72 -22.33 5.92 2.98
CA ALA A 72 -22.59 7.28 3.46
C ALA A 72 -23.15 8.17 2.33
N PHE A 73 -24.41 7.96 1.97
CA PHE A 73 -25.06 8.59 0.81
C PHE A 73 -25.62 10.00 1.06
N VAL A 74 -25.47 10.55 2.26
CA VAL A 74 -26.06 11.85 2.63
C VAL A 74 -24.96 12.83 2.99
N GLY A 75 -24.99 14.04 2.42
CA GLY A 75 -24.08 15.12 2.82
C GLY A 75 -24.34 15.63 4.23
N LYS A 76 -23.27 16.00 4.95
CA LYS A 76 -23.39 16.69 6.23
C LYS A 76 -23.83 18.15 5.99
N PRO A 77 -24.70 18.71 6.84
CA PRO A 77 -25.04 20.12 6.79
C PRO A 77 -23.81 20.99 7.12
N MET A 78 -23.80 22.22 6.64
CA MET A 78 -22.78 23.21 6.98
C MET A 78 -22.99 23.77 8.39
N GLY A 79 -24.23 23.77 8.88
CA GLY A 79 -24.61 24.30 10.18
C GLY A 79 -24.64 25.83 10.22
N ILE A 80 -24.96 26.47 9.09
CA ILE A 80 -25.01 27.94 8.96
C ILE A 80 -26.43 28.42 8.64
N PRO A 81 -26.81 29.65 9.03
CA PRO A 81 -28.09 30.24 8.66
C PRO A 81 -28.29 30.28 7.13
N GLY A 82 -29.50 29.94 6.68
CA GLY A 82 -29.89 29.91 5.27
C GLY A 82 -29.42 28.68 4.49
N GLU A 83 -28.81 27.67 5.13
CA GLU A 83 -28.34 26.45 4.44
C GLU A 83 -29.47 25.58 3.84
N ALA A 84 -30.72 25.77 4.27
CA ALA A 84 -31.89 25.06 3.75
C ALA A 84 -32.50 25.69 2.49
N GLU A 85 -31.97 26.82 2.03
CA GLU A 85 -32.43 27.48 0.81
C GLU A 85 -32.24 26.58 -0.42
N PRO A 86 -33.15 26.57 -1.42
CA PRO A 86 -33.01 25.76 -2.64
C PRO A 86 -31.72 26.03 -3.43
N PHE A 87 -31.12 27.18 -3.18
CA PHE A 87 -29.82 27.65 -3.66
C PHE A 87 -28.62 26.83 -3.15
N VAL A 88 -28.77 26.14 -2.03
CA VAL A 88 -27.76 25.26 -1.45
C VAL A 88 -28.10 23.82 -1.82
N LYS A 89 -27.12 23.10 -2.35
CA LYS A 89 -27.22 21.68 -2.67
C LYS A 89 -26.18 20.91 -1.89
N ASP A 90 -26.56 19.74 -1.41
CA ASP A 90 -25.59 18.77 -0.89
C ASP A 90 -24.75 18.23 -2.05
N GLY A 91 -23.43 18.11 -1.83
CA GLY A 91 -22.48 17.65 -2.84
C GLY A 91 -22.66 16.18 -3.23
N VAL A 92 -23.04 15.32 -2.28
CA VAL A 92 -23.27 13.89 -2.55
C VAL A 92 -24.49 13.72 -3.46
N GLY A 93 -25.60 14.35 -3.12
CA GLY A 93 -26.82 14.37 -3.90
C GLY A 93 -26.62 15.04 -5.24
N PHE A 94 -25.89 16.16 -5.32
CA PHE A 94 -25.56 16.79 -6.60
C PHE A 94 -24.84 15.81 -7.55
N LEU A 95 -23.79 15.14 -7.07
CA LEU A 95 -23.05 14.12 -7.83
C LEU A 95 -23.95 12.94 -8.20
N TYR A 96 -24.76 12.45 -7.26
CA TYR A 96 -25.74 11.38 -7.50
C TYR A 96 -26.64 11.69 -8.69
N HIS A 97 -27.27 12.87 -8.71
CA HIS A 97 -28.19 13.24 -9.78
C HIS A 97 -27.49 13.36 -11.13
N VAL A 98 -26.28 13.93 -11.16
CA VAL A 98 -25.51 14.05 -12.41
C VAL A 98 -25.08 12.68 -12.92
N ASN A 99 -24.61 11.79 -12.04
CA ASN A 99 -24.22 10.43 -12.39
C ASN A 99 -25.44 9.58 -12.81
N ALA A 100 -26.62 9.87 -12.27
CA ALA A 100 -27.90 9.32 -12.73
C ALA A 100 -28.34 9.82 -14.12
N GLY A 101 -27.61 10.77 -14.71
CA GLY A 101 -27.85 11.28 -16.06
C GLY A 101 -28.41 12.70 -16.12
N ALA A 102 -28.64 13.37 -14.99
CA ALA A 102 -29.08 14.76 -15.00
C ALA A 102 -28.00 15.67 -15.62
N ARG A 103 -28.44 16.61 -16.47
CA ARG A 103 -27.59 17.65 -17.08
C ARG A 103 -28.24 19.02 -16.87
N PRO A 104 -28.37 19.49 -15.61
CA PRO A 104 -29.03 20.75 -15.34
C PRO A 104 -28.19 21.92 -15.88
N THR A 105 -28.87 22.95 -16.39
CA THR A 105 -28.24 24.25 -16.60
C THR A 105 -28.05 24.92 -15.25
N LEU A 106 -26.81 25.23 -14.89
CA LEU A 106 -26.47 25.87 -13.62
C LEU A 106 -26.25 27.38 -13.81
N PRO A 107 -26.30 28.16 -12.71
CA PRO A 107 -25.94 29.58 -12.73
C PRO A 107 -24.46 29.82 -13.10
N GLN A 108 -24.15 31.07 -13.49
CA GLN A 108 -22.80 31.41 -13.99
C GLN A 108 -21.69 31.22 -12.96
N THR A 109 -21.98 31.47 -11.69
CA THR A 109 -21.02 31.34 -10.59
C THR A 109 -21.50 30.28 -9.61
N VAL A 110 -20.70 29.24 -9.41
CA VAL A 110 -20.95 28.15 -8.46
C VAL A 110 -19.87 28.15 -7.40
N LEU A 111 -20.26 28.11 -6.12
CA LEU A 111 -19.32 27.89 -5.01
C LEU A 111 -19.43 26.45 -4.52
N VAL A 112 -18.30 25.81 -4.31
CA VAL A 112 -18.22 24.47 -3.71
C VAL A 112 -17.52 24.58 -2.36
N ILE A 113 -18.13 24.10 -1.30
CA ILE A 113 -17.63 24.25 0.07
C ILE A 113 -16.99 22.95 0.52
N GLY A 114 -15.68 22.97 0.79
CA GLY A 114 -14.94 21.79 1.23
C GLY A 114 -13.58 21.64 0.54
N GLY A 115 -12.79 20.69 1.00
CA GLY A 115 -11.44 20.42 0.44
C GLY A 115 -11.14 18.94 0.25
N GLY A 116 -12.14 18.06 0.34
CA GLY A 116 -11.98 16.62 0.09
C GLY A 116 -12.29 16.22 -1.34
N ASP A 117 -12.15 14.92 -1.65
CA ASP A 117 -12.38 14.38 -2.99
C ASP A 117 -13.80 14.69 -3.51
N VAL A 118 -14.82 14.70 -2.63
CA VAL A 118 -16.20 15.10 -3.00
C VAL A 118 -16.27 16.54 -3.50
N ALA A 119 -15.51 17.45 -2.89
CA ALA A 119 -15.48 18.86 -3.31
C ALA A 119 -14.79 18.99 -4.67
N MET A 120 -13.70 18.25 -4.88
CA MET A 120 -13.00 18.23 -6.18
C MET A 120 -13.88 17.63 -7.28
N ASP A 121 -14.58 16.54 -7.00
CA ASP A 121 -15.51 15.94 -7.95
C ASP A 121 -16.67 16.89 -8.27
N ALA A 122 -17.29 17.47 -7.24
CA ALA A 122 -18.43 18.38 -7.43
C ALA A 122 -18.05 19.64 -8.20
N CYS A 123 -16.88 20.24 -7.94
CA CYS A 123 -16.46 21.45 -8.63
C CYS A 123 -16.14 21.19 -10.11
N ARG A 124 -15.44 20.07 -10.39
CA ARG A 124 -15.12 19.63 -11.75
C ARG A 124 -16.35 19.20 -12.52
N VAL A 125 -17.33 18.60 -11.85
CA VAL A 125 -18.63 18.31 -12.44
C VAL A 125 -19.40 19.58 -12.78
N ALA A 126 -19.47 20.53 -11.84
CA ALA A 126 -20.13 21.82 -12.07
C ALA A 126 -19.52 22.57 -13.26
N GLN A 127 -18.18 22.59 -13.37
CA GLN A 127 -17.45 23.25 -14.46
C GLN A 127 -17.81 22.71 -15.86
N ARG A 128 -18.29 21.45 -15.94
CA ARG A 128 -18.69 20.80 -17.20
C ARG A 128 -20.16 21.00 -17.56
N LEU A 129 -20.98 21.50 -16.63
CA LEU A 129 -22.41 21.67 -16.85
C LEU A 129 -22.73 23.00 -17.57
N PRO A 130 -23.81 23.05 -18.37
CA PRO A 130 -24.20 24.26 -19.08
C PRO A 130 -24.46 25.44 -18.15
N GLY A 131 -24.13 26.64 -18.62
CA GLY A 131 -24.41 27.91 -17.93
C GLY A 131 -23.32 28.37 -16.96
N VAL A 132 -22.45 27.47 -16.51
CA VAL A 132 -21.33 27.80 -15.61
C VAL A 132 -20.22 28.54 -16.35
N LYS A 133 -19.67 29.57 -15.71
CA LYS A 133 -18.50 30.33 -16.17
C LYS A 133 -17.38 30.33 -15.15
N HIS A 134 -17.74 30.35 -13.87
CA HIS A 134 -16.81 30.42 -12.76
C HIS A 134 -17.20 29.40 -11.69
N VAL A 135 -16.27 28.55 -11.32
CA VAL A 135 -16.39 27.67 -10.16
C VAL A 135 -15.30 28.07 -9.16
N LYS A 136 -15.70 28.27 -7.91
CA LYS A 136 -14.77 28.52 -6.81
C LYS A 136 -14.94 27.47 -5.73
N VAL A 137 -13.84 26.91 -5.26
CA VAL A 137 -13.82 26.05 -4.07
C VAL A 137 -13.46 26.92 -2.86
N ILE A 138 -14.31 26.93 -1.85
CA ILE A 138 -14.09 27.64 -0.60
C ILE A 138 -13.60 26.63 0.45
N TYR A 139 -12.39 26.84 0.97
CA TYR A 139 -11.79 25.95 1.95
C TYR A 139 -11.28 26.70 3.18
N ARG A 140 -11.69 26.22 4.37
CA ARG A 140 -11.40 26.85 5.66
C ARG A 140 -9.97 26.67 6.17
N ARG A 141 -9.11 25.96 5.43
CA ARG A 141 -7.70 25.74 5.80
C ARG A 141 -6.81 26.07 4.60
N ASP A 142 -5.51 25.96 4.80
CA ASP A 142 -4.50 26.19 3.77
C ASP A 142 -4.38 25.00 2.80
N PHE A 143 -3.49 25.14 1.82
CA PHE A 143 -3.19 24.12 0.83
C PHE A 143 -2.63 22.82 1.46
N GLU A 144 -1.78 22.94 2.48
CA GLU A 144 -1.14 21.77 3.09
C GLU A 144 -2.13 20.89 3.85
N ALA A 145 -3.12 21.50 4.52
CA ALA A 145 -4.15 20.79 5.26
C ALA A 145 -5.33 20.31 4.39
N MET A 146 -5.27 20.41 3.06
CA MET A 146 -6.34 19.95 2.18
C MET A 146 -6.37 18.41 2.09
N PRO A 147 -7.50 17.75 2.39
CA PRO A 147 -7.58 16.28 2.39
C PRO A 147 -7.70 15.65 1.01
N ALA A 148 -8.08 16.40 -0.03
CA ALA A 148 -8.14 15.89 -1.39
C ALA A 148 -6.77 15.39 -1.85
N ARG A 149 -6.77 14.37 -2.70
CA ARG A 149 -5.54 13.89 -3.34
C ARG A 149 -4.93 15.03 -4.17
N ARG A 150 -3.60 15.14 -4.14
CA ARG A 150 -2.86 16.21 -4.82
C ARG A 150 -3.14 16.22 -6.32
N GLU A 151 -3.27 15.04 -6.93
CA GLU A 151 -3.62 14.88 -8.34
C GLU A 151 -5.02 15.43 -8.67
N GLU A 152 -6.00 15.22 -7.79
CA GLU A 152 -7.37 15.70 -7.99
C GLU A 152 -7.47 17.21 -7.84
N LEU A 153 -6.74 17.77 -6.87
CA LEU A 153 -6.61 19.21 -6.70
C LEU A 153 -5.91 19.86 -7.90
N GLN A 154 -4.83 19.27 -8.39
CA GLN A 154 -4.13 19.77 -9.58
C GLN A 154 -5.04 19.72 -10.81
N GLY A 155 -5.76 18.61 -11.02
CA GLY A 155 -6.73 18.49 -12.12
C GLY A 155 -7.85 19.54 -12.05
N ALA A 156 -8.33 19.89 -10.85
CA ALA A 156 -9.30 20.98 -10.67
C ALA A 156 -8.70 22.34 -11.07
N ILE A 157 -7.47 22.64 -10.65
CA ILE A 157 -6.77 23.88 -10.99
C ILE A 157 -6.52 23.97 -12.51
N ASP A 158 -6.09 22.87 -13.12
CA ASP A 158 -5.82 22.79 -14.56
C ASP A 158 -7.09 22.96 -15.41
N GLU A 159 -8.26 22.67 -14.84
CA GLU A 159 -9.58 22.94 -15.43
C GLU A 159 -10.06 24.38 -15.24
N GLY A 160 -9.26 25.24 -14.59
CA GLY A 160 -9.56 26.65 -14.35
C GLY A 160 -10.41 26.92 -13.11
N ILE A 161 -10.48 25.99 -12.17
CA ILE A 161 -11.25 26.13 -10.92
C ILE A 161 -10.44 26.96 -9.92
N GLU A 162 -11.04 28.02 -9.39
CA GLU A 162 -10.39 28.89 -8.40
C GLU A 162 -10.50 28.26 -7.00
N ILE A 163 -9.38 28.16 -6.29
CA ILE A 163 -9.38 27.68 -4.90
C ILE A 163 -9.15 28.86 -3.96
N VAL A 164 -10.14 29.13 -3.10
CA VAL A 164 -10.13 30.17 -2.08
C VAL A 164 -9.83 29.54 -0.73
N TYR A 165 -8.54 29.53 -0.37
CA TYR A 165 -8.05 29.02 0.90
C TYR A 165 -8.42 29.93 2.07
N ASN A 166 -8.23 29.42 3.29
CA ASN A 166 -8.34 30.20 4.52
C ASN A 166 -9.65 30.99 4.61
N THR A 167 -10.75 30.39 4.15
CA THR A 167 -12.05 31.05 4.05
C THR A 167 -13.15 30.09 4.48
N GLN A 168 -13.99 30.53 5.42
CA GLN A 168 -15.07 29.74 5.99
C GLN A 168 -16.42 30.43 5.79
N PRO A 169 -17.45 29.74 5.29
CA PRO A 169 -18.79 30.31 5.21
C PRO A 169 -19.43 30.45 6.59
N VAL A 170 -20.23 31.51 6.76
CA VAL A 170 -20.94 31.81 8.02
C VAL A 170 -22.43 32.03 7.84
N GLU A 171 -22.90 32.44 6.66
CA GLU A 171 -24.32 32.72 6.39
C GLU A 171 -24.60 32.70 4.88
N VAL A 172 -25.77 32.20 4.48
CA VAL A 172 -26.28 32.31 3.10
C VAL A 172 -27.16 33.57 2.99
N ILE A 173 -26.84 34.45 2.04
CA ILE A 173 -27.50 35.76 1.88
C ILE A 173 -28.47 35.72 0.69
N ASP A 174 -29.77 35.68 0.98
CA ASP A 174 -30.90 35.81 0.03
C ASP A 174 -30.77 35.00 -1.28
N GLY A 175 -30.08 33.85 -1.24
CA GLY A 175 -29.81 33.01 -2.42
C GLY A 175 -29.03 33.71 -3.53
N LYS A 176 -28.23 34.74 -3.20
CA LYS A 176 -27.44 35.54 -4.15
C LYS A 176 -25.97 35.64 -3.77
N ALA A 177 -25.64 35.40 -2.51
CA ALA A 177 -24.26 35.42 -2.04
C ALA A 177 -24.08 34.47 -0.85
N LEU A 178 -22.81 34.13 -0.60
CA LEU A 178 -22.37 33.41 0.58
C LEU A 178 -21.48 34.34 1.40
N ARG A 179 -21.86 34.64 2.63
CA ARG A 179 -21.03 35.40 3.56
C ARG A 179 -19.97 34.48 4.13
N CYS A 180 -18.72 34.93 4.04
CA CYS A 180 -17.55 34.21 4.49
C CYS A 180 -16.70 35.06 5.43
N VAL A 181 -15.88 34.40 6.24
CA VAL A 181 -14.83 35.00 7.05
C VAL A 181 -13.48 34.39 6.66
N ARG A 182 -12.40 35.15 6.82
CA ARG A 182 -11.05 34.61 6.70
C ARG A 182 -10.70 33.81 7.94
N THR A 183 -9.87 32.80 7.76
CA THR A 183 -9.43 31.90 8.83
C THR A 183 -7.91 31.76 8.87
N GLU A 184 -7.34 31.72 10.06
CA GLU A 184 -5.96 31.30 10.28
C GLU A 184 -5.89 29.89 10.88
N LEU A 185 -4.72 29.26 10.82
CA LEU A 185 -4.52 27.93 11.36
C LEU A 185 -4.15 28.03 12.84
N GLY A 186 -4.98 27.43 13.70
CA GLY A 186 -4.71 27.22 15.11
C GLY A 186 -3.93 25.93 15.37
N GLU A 187 -4.08 25.41 16.59
CA GLU A 187 -3.50 24.13 16.99
C GLU A 187 -4.09 22.95 16.19
N PRO A 188 -3.32 21.86 15.99
CA PRO A 188 -3.85 20.58 15.51
C PRO A 188 -5.04 20.09 16.34
N ASP A 189 -6.03 19.49 15.69
CA ASP A 189 -7.11 18.72 16.32
C ASP A 189 -6.68 17.25 16.52
N ASP A 190 -7.60 16.43 17.05
CA ASP A 190 -7.35 15.01 17.35
C ASP A 190 -7.09 14.18 16.09
N ASP A 191 -7.48 14.67 14.90
CA ASP A 191 -7.20 14.04 13.60
C ASP A 191 -5.87 14.52 12.98
N GLY A 192 -5.15 15.38 13.71
CA GLY A 192 -3.86 15.97 13.35
C GLY A 192 -3.98 17.21 12.46
N ARG A 193 -5.18 17.61 12.06
CA ARG A 193 -5.36 18.79 11.19
C ARG A 193 -5.49 20.05 12.01
N ARG A 194 -4.91 21.15 11.52
CA ARG A 194 -4.99 22.44 12.21
C ARG A 194 -6.43 22.97 12.23
N ARG A 195 -6.88 23.42 13.41
CA ARG A 195 -8.21 24.00 13.59
C ARG A 195 -8.28 25.37 12.89
N PRO A 196 -9.33 25.65 12.11
CA PRO A 196 -9.52 26.98 11.56
C PRO A 196 -9.99 27.94 12.67
N ILE A 197 -9.32 29.09 12.81
CA ILE A 197 -9.70 30.18 13.71
C ILE A 197 -10.17 31.35 12.88
N ASN A 198 -11.39 31.83 13.12
CA ASN A 198 -11.94 32.97 12.41
C ASN A 198 -11.18 34.26 12.75
N ILE A 199 -10.88 35.05 11.73
CA ILE A 199 -10.31 36.40 11.89
C ILE A 199 -11.48 37.38 12.02
N GLU A 200 -11.63 38.01 13.19
CA GLU A 200 -12.69 39.00 13.42
C GLU A 200 -12.60 40.19 12.46
N GLY A 201 -13.73 40.69 11.97
CA GLY A 201 -13.79 41.84 11.06
C GLY A 201 -13.39 41.52 9.61
N SER A 202 -13.23 40.23 9.27
CA SER A 202 -12.87 39.77 7.93
C SER A 202 -14.07 39.29 7.09
N GLU A 203 -15.29 39.57 7.55
CA GLU A 203 -16.54 39.23 6.89
C GLU A 203 -16.60 39.85 5.49
N HIS A 204 -16.91 39.03 4.50
CA HIS A 204 -17.11 39.47 3.12
C HIS A 204 -18.07 38.53 2.38
N ASP A 205 -18.81 39.09 1.42
CA ASP A 205 -19.81 38.35 0.67
C ASP A 205 -19.23 37.93 -0.69
N ILE A 206 -19.43 36.65 -1.06
CA ILE A 206 -19.06 36.11 -2.36
C ILE A 206 -20.34 35.87 -3.17
N GLU A 207 -20.54 36.67 -4.21
CA GLU A 207 -21.69 36.55 -5.11
C GLU A 207 -21.66 35.21 -5.86
N CYS A 208 -22.79 34.50 -5.84
CA CYS A 208 -22.94 33.24 -6.54
C CYS A 208 -24.42 32.92 -6.80
N GLY A 209 -24.67 32.01 -7.75
CA GLY A 209 -26.02 31.53 -8.06
C GLY A 209 -26.32 30.13 -7.50
N LEU A 210 -25.30 29.42 -7.03
CA LEU A 210 -25.42 28.08 -6.46
C LEU A 210 -24.29 27.84 -5.44
N VAL A 211 -24.63 27.22 -4.32
CA VAL A 211 -23.67 26.68 -3.35
C VAL A 211 -23.80 25.17 -3.29
N ILE A 212 -22.70 24.46 -3.42
CA ILE A 212 -22.63 23.00 -3.27
C ILE A 212 -21.84 22.69 -1.98
N ALA A 213 -22.52 22.18 -0.96
CA ALA A 213 -21.94 21.82 0.32
C ALA A 213 -21.31 20.42 0.26
N ALA A 214 -19.97 20.35 0.29
CA ALA A 214 -19.18 19.12 0.29
C ALA A 214 -18.32 19.02 1.56
N VAL A 215 -18.95 19.24 2.72
CA VAL A 215 -18.29 19.33 4.04
C VAL A 215 -18.22 18.00 4.81
N GLY A 216 -18.58 16.90 4.16
CA GLY A 216 -18.55 15.55 4.71
C GLY A 216 -19.79 14.74 4.34
N GLN A 217 -19.78 13.46 4.68
CA GLN A 217 -20.87 12.53 4.40
C GLN A 217 -21.27 11.79 5.68
N LYS A 218 -22.50 11.30 5.73
CA LYS A 218 -23.03 10.47 6.82
C LYS A 218 -23.86 9.32 6.26
N ALA A 219 -23.93 8.24 7.03
CA ALA A 219 -24.95 7.23 6.87
C ALA A 219 -26.26 7.73 7.49
N GLU A 220 -27.38 7.33 6.90
CA GLU A 220 -28.71 7.64 7.42
C GLU A 220 -29.62 6.45 7.18
N CYS A 221 -30.27 5.96 8.23
CA CYS A 221 -31.28 4.91 8.14
C CYS A 221 -32.20 5.00 9.36
N GLY A 222 -33.42 5.50 9.15
CA GLY A 222 -34.39 5.70 10.24
C GLY A 222 -34.77 4.41 10.96
N GLU A 223 -34.79 3.27 10.25
CA GLU A 223 -35.05 1.97 10.88
C GLU A 223 -33.93 1.56 11.85
N LEU A 224 -32.66 1.68 11.43
CA LEU A 224 -31.52 1.37 12.30
C LEU A 224 -31.45 2.32 13.49
N GLU A 225 -31.78 3.61 13.28
CA GLU A 225 -31.88 4.59 14.37
C GLU A 225 -32.98 4.21 15.38
N ALA A 226 -34.16 3.83 14.90
CA ALA A 226 -35.27 3.38 15.75
C ALA A 226 -34.92 2.12 16.57
N GLN A 227 -34.06 1.25 16.04
CA GLN A 227 -33.54 0.07 16.75
C GLN A 227 -32.29 0.36 17.60
N GLY A 228 -31.85 1.63 17.68
CA GLY A 228 -30.69 2.03 18.47
C GLY A 228 -29.34 1.61 17.89
N LEU A 229 -29.30 1.14 16.64
CA LEU A 229 -28.12 0.65 15.93
C LEU A 229 -27.34 1.75 15.21
N MET A 230 -27.77 3.00 15.25
CA MET A 230 -27.05 4.17 14.70
C MET A 230 -26.38 4.98 15.82
N ASP A 231 -25.17 5.50 15.56
CA ASP A 231 -24.46 6.53 16.31
C ASP A 231 -24.34 7.78 15.45
N ARG A 232 -25.34 8.66 15.52
CA ARG A 232 -25.46 9.96 14.82
C ARG A 232 -25.30 9.91 13.29
N ASP A 233 -24.11 9.59 12.80
CA ASP A 233 -23.72 9.61 11.38
C ASP A 233 -23.25 8.27 10.82
N ARG A 234 -23.30 7.18 11.63
CA ARG A 234 -22.82 5.84 11.25
C ARG A 234 -23.53 4.72 12.00
N VAL A 235 -23.45 3.50 11.47
CA VAL A 235 -23.91 2.28 12.15
C VAL A 235 -22.97 1.98 13.33
N LYS A 236 -23.54 1.68 14.50
CA LYS A 236 -22.80 1.25 15.70
C LYS A 236 -22.23 -0.14 15.50
N THR A 237 -20.92 -0.21 15.34
CA THR A 237 -20.16 -1.46 15.31
C THR A 237 -18.74 -1.19 15.82
N SER A 238 -18.02 -2.26 16.12
CA SER A 238 -16.59 -2.20 16.39
C SER A 238 -15.81 -2.69 15.18
N LEU A 239 -14.61 -2.16 14.96
CA LEU A 239 -13.67 -2.83 14.06
C LEU A 239 -13.47 -4.25 14.55
N ASP A 240 -13.32 -4.47 15.86
CA ASP A 240 -13.21 -5.79 16.51
C ASP A 240 -14.51 -6.59 16.38
N GLY A 241 -14.46 -7.69 15.62
CA GLY A 241 -15.63 -8.53 15.36
C GLY A 241 -16.59 -8.02 14.27
N MET A 242 -16.58 -6.73 13.92
CA MET A 242 -17.48 -6.13 12.91
C MET A 242 -18.98 -6.25 13.24
N VAL A 243 -19.32 -6.60 14.48
CA VAL A 243 -20.68 -6.91 14.94
C VAL A 243 -21.33 -5.70 15.62
N THR A 244 -22.63 -5.54 15.41
CA THR A 244 -23.42 -4.52 16.10
C THR A 244 -23.88 -5.01 17.48
N ALA A 245 -24.77 -4.27 18.15
CA ALA A 245 -25.39 -4.74 19.40
C ALA A 245 -26.32 -5.96 19.21
N ASP A 246 -26.81 -6.23 17.99
CA ASP A 246 -27.50 -7.48 17.64
C ASP A 246 -26.45 -8.46 17.09
N SER A 247 -26.31 -9.62 17.74
CA SER A 247 -25.29 -10.63 17.43
C SER A 247 -25.42 -11.25 16.03
N ARG A 248 -26.58 -11.10 15.38
CA ARG A 248 -26.81 -11.55 13.99
C ARG A 248 -26.53 -10.47 12.96
N VAL A 249 -26.24 -9.25 13.38
CA VAL A 249 -26.11 -8.08 12.50
C VAL A 249 -24.69 -7.53 12.59
N PHE A 250 -24.02 -7.53 11.44
CA PHE A 250 -22.68 -7.01 11.23
C PHE A 250 -22.74 -5.72 10.41
N ALA A 251 -21.69 -4.91 10.45
CA ALA A 251 -21.61 -3.70 9.64
C ALA A 251 -20.19 -3.43 9.14
N ALA A 252 -20.05 -2.94 7.91
CA ALA A 252 -18.78 -2.65 7.25
C ALA A 252 -18.90 -1.52 6.22
N GLY A 253 -17.75 -0.97 5.81
CA GLY A 253 -17.65 0.12 4.86
C GLY A 253 -17.96 1.48 5.47
N ASP A 254 -18.05 2.49 4.59
CA ASP A 254 -18.18 3.89 4.99
C ASP A 254 -19.42 4.18 5.85
N GLY A 255 -20.48 3.38 5.72
CA GLY A 255 -21.68 3.52 6.53
C GLY A 255 -21.49 3.16 8.01
N ALA A 256 -20.44 2.40 8.33
CA ALA A 256 -20.08 1.97 9.67
C ALA A 256 -18.88 2.74 10.23
N PHE A 257 -17.90 3.07 9.38
CA PHE A 257 -16.61 3.62 9.81
C PHE A 257 -16.31 5.03 9.25
N GLY A 258 -17.26 5.63 8.53
CA GLY A 258 -17.11 6.95 7.92
C GLY A 258 -16.43 6.91 6.55
N GLY A 259 -16.59 7.98 5.78
CA GLY A 259 -16.06 8.11 4.43
C GLY A 259 -14.55 7.87 4.34
N SER A 260 -14.14 6.90 3.52
CA SER A 260 -12.76 6.44 3.43
C SER A 260 -12.33 6.23 1.97
N THR A 261 -11.53 5.19 1.70
CA THR A 261 -11.12 4.80 0.34
C THR A 261 -11.80 3.49 -0.06
N ILE A 262 -11.98 3.25 -1.36
CA ILE A 262 -12.56 1.99 -1.86
C ILE A 262 -11.80 0.76 -1.31
N VAL A 263 -10.47 0.84 -1.21
CA VAL A 263 -9.65 -0.26 -0.68
C VAL A 263 -9.88 -0.50 0.82
N GLU A 264 -10.16 0.55 1.58
CA GLU A 264 -10.50 0.43 3.00
C GLU A 264 -11.86 -0.25 3.19
N ALA A 265 -12.86 0.13 2.39
CA ALA A 265 -14.16 -0.54 2.38
C ALA A 265 -14.03 -2.02 1.98
N MET A 266 -13.16 -2.36 1.01
CA MET A 266 -12.86 -3.75 0.66
C MET A 266 -12.20 -4.51 1.82
N TYR A 267 -11.23 -3.89 2.51
CA TYR A 267 -10.58 -4.47 3.69
C TYR A 267 -11.59 -4.78 4.80
N GLN A 268 -12.48 -3.84 5.09
CA GLN A 268 -13.56 -4.02 6.07
C GLN A 268 -14.55 -5.11 5.62
N GLY A 269 -14.86 -5.21 4.33
CA GLY A 269 -15.68 -6.30 3.78
C GLY A 269 -15.04 -7.67 3.97
N HIS A 270 -13.72 -7.81 3.76
CA HIS A 270 -13.00 -9.05 4.03
C HIS A 270 -13.01 -9.41 5.53
N ARG A 271 -12.81 -8.42 6.41
CA ARG A 271 -12.93 -8.58 7.86
C ARG A 271 -14.32 -9.07 8.25
N ALA A 272 -15.36 -8.42 7.74
CA ALA A 272 -16.74 -8.78 8.04
C ALA A 272 -17.07 -10.19 7.56
N ALA A 273 -16.63 -10.58 6.37
CA ALA A 273 -16.80 -11.94 5.86
C ALA A 273 -16.16 -13.01 6.76
N TYR A 274 -14.99 -12.72 7.35
CA TYR A 274 -14.34 -13.61 8.30
C TYR A 274 -15.17 -13.83 9.57
N TYR A 275 -15.66 -12.74 10.18
CA TYR A 275 -16.43 -12.84 11.42
C TYR A 275 -17.86 -13.37 11.20
N VAL A 276 -18.51 -13.00 10.08
CA VAL A 276 -19.79 -13.60 9.67
C VAL A 276 -19.63 -15.10 9.49
N LYS A 277 -18.55 -15.55 8.84
CA LYS A 277 -18.27 -16.98 8.69
C LYS A 277 -18.10 -17.66 10.05
N ALA A 278 -17.30 -17.10 10.94
CA ALA A 278 -17.10 -17.64 12.29
C ALA A 278 -18.43 -17.77 13.06
N PHE A 279 -19.28 -16.74 12.98
CA PHE A 279 -20.61 -16.75 13.56
C PHE A 279 -21.49 -17.87 12.99
N LEU A 280 -21.53 -18.03 11.67
CA LEU A 280 -22.30 -19.09 11.01
C LEU A 280 -21.78 -20.50 11.32
N GLU A 281 -20.50 -20.64 11.65
CA GLU A 281 -19.87 -21.90 12.09
C GLU A 281 -20.06 -22.16 13.60
N GLY A 282 -20.68 -21.24 14.35
CA GLY A 282 -20.84 -21.35 15.80
C GLY A 282 -19.53 -21.19 16.58
N ASN A 283 -18.55 -20.48 16.00
CA ASN A 283 -17.29 -20.15 16.67
C ASN A 283 -17.43 -18.81 17.39
N ASP A 284 -17.70 -18.87 18.70
CA ASP A 284 -17.89 -17.68 19.55
C ASP A 284 -16.59 -16.92 19.85
N GLU A 285 -15.43 -17.55 19.68
CA GLU A 285 -14.10 -16.98 19.96
C GLU A 285 -13.16 -17.14 18.75
N PRO A 286 -13.46 -16.52 17.60
CA PRO A 286 -12.55 -16.57 16.46
C PRO A 286 -11.27 -15.81 16.77
N LEU A 287 -10.15 -16.33 16.26
CA LEU A 287 -8.89 -15.59 16.30
C LEU A 287 -9.08 -14.22 15.63
N PRO A 288 -8.42 -13.15 16.12
CA PRO A 288 -8.54 -11.85 15.50
C PRO A 288 -8.21 -11.86 14.01
N TYR A 289 -9.03 -11.09 13.26
CA TYR A 289 -8.75 -10.54 11.94
C TYR A 289 -7.25 -10.42 11.57
N ARG A 290 -6.64 -11.35 10.83
CA ARG A 290 -5.32 -11.12 10.20
C ARG A 290 -5.46 -11.00 8.70
N THR A 291 -4.92 -9.91 8.13
CA THR A 291 -4.88 -9.72 6.67
C THR A 291 -4.08 -10.86 6.05
N PRO A 292 -4.70 -11.70 5.19
CA PRO A 292 -4.01 -12.84 4.63
C PRO A 292 -2.89 -12.38 3.70
N TYR A 293 -1.65 -12.74 4.02
CA TYR A 293 -0.51 -12.46 3.17
C TYR A 293 -0.49 -13.44 2.00
N ARG A 294 -0.58 -12.92 0.77
CA ARG A 294 -0.39 -13.73 -0.45
C ARG A 294 0.96 -13.37 -1.07
N THR A 295 1.99 -14.12 -0.73
CA THR A 295 3.28 -14.02 -1.41
C THR A 295 3.12 -14.58 -2.82
N ARG A 296 3.03 -13.69 -3.82
CA ARG A 296 3.17 -14.12 -5.21
C ARG A 296 4.67 -14.29 -5.47
N ARG A 297 5.09 -15.47 -5.97
CA ARG A 297 6.44 -15.67 -6.48
C ARG A 297 6.57 -14.95 -7.82
N VAL A 298 6.73 -13.63 -7.78
CA VAL A 298 6.96 -12.80 -8.97
C VAL A 298 8.46 -12.59 -9.13
N PRO A 299 9.05 -12.88 -10.31
CA PRO A 299 10.44 -12.51 -10.61
C PRO A 299 10.68 -11.03 -10.28
N ILE A 300 11.84 -10.71 -9.71
CA ILE A 300 12.23 -9.31 -9.49
C ILE A 300 12.40 -8.67 -10.87
N CYS A 301 11.42 -7.85 -11.25
CA CYS A 301 11.38 -7.11 -12.51
C CYS A 301 11.58 -5.60 -12.30
N ASN A 302 11.89 -5.19 -11.07
CA ASN A 302 12.10 -3.80 -10.73
C ASN A 302 13.38 -3.26 -11.35
N ASP A 303 13.28 -2.05 -11.85
CA ASP A 303 14.46 -1.27 -12.19
C ASP A 303 15.24 -1.03 -10.89
N PRO A 304 16.52 -1.39 -10.80
CA PRO A 304 17.36 -1.09 -9.65
C PRO A 304 17.49 0.41 -9.31
N ALA A 305 17.17 1.30 -10.25
CA ALA A 305 17.09 2.74 -10.08
C ALA A 305 15.64 3.23 -9.87
N TRP A 306 14.71 2.33 -9.53
CA TRP A 306 13.28 2.63 -9.38
C TRP A 306 12.99 3.85 -8.50
N GLU A 307 13.78 4.04 -7.44
CA GLU A 307 13.70 5.16 -6.47
C GLU A 307 13.94 6.53 -7.12
N THR A 308 14.81 6.59 -8.12
CA THR A 308 15.21 7.84 -8.79
C THR A 308 14.54 8.07 -10.13
N ASN A 309 13.93 7.03 -10.70
CA ASN A 309 13.19 7.15 -11.94
C ASN A 309 11.99 8.09 -11.71
N PRO A 310 11.68 9.03 -12.63
CA PRO A 310 10.53 9.92 -12.48
C PRO A 310 9.21 9.20 -12.75
N ARG A 311 8.10 9.76 -12.24
CA ARG A 311 6.74 9.28 -12.56
C ARG A 311 6.35 9.68 -13.96
N VAL A 312 5.84 8.71 -14.71
CA VAL A 312 5.13 8.97 -15.95
C VAL A 312 3.74 9.45 -15.58
N HIS A 313 3.50 10.74 -15.78
CA HIS A 313 2.18 11.32 -15.61
C HIS A 313 1.33 11.01 -16.85
N GLN A 314 0.09 10.58 -16.62
CA GLN A 314 -0.86 10.38 -17.71
C GLN A 314 -1.12 11.71 -18.41
N LYS A 315 -1.37 11.66 -19.71
CA LYS A 315 -1.72 12.87 -20.46
C LYS A 315 -3.11 13.35 -20.04
N PHE A 316 -3.18 14.54 -19.47
CA PHE A 316 -4.41 15.21 -19.10
C PHE A 316 -5.02 15.99 -20.28
N HIS A 317 -6.34 15.88 -20.46
CA HIS A 317 -7.11 16.47 -21.57
C HIS A 317 -8.07 17.60 -21.12
N GLY A 318 -7.94 18.08 -19.89
CA GLY A 318 -8.77 19.18 -19.37
C GLY A 318 -10.25 18.80 -19.30
N LEU A 319 -11.13 19.66 -19.82
CA LEU A 319 -12.57 19.42 -19.83
C LEU A 319 -13.02 18.40 -20.90
N GLY A 320 -12.15 18.06 -21.86
CA GLY A 320 -12.50 17.27 -23.04
C GLY A 320 -13.25 18.07 -24.12
N GLU A 321 -13.48 17.45 -25.27
CA GLU A 321 -14.10 18.11 -26.44
C GLU A 321 -15.57 18.46 -26.22
N ILE A 322 -16.32 17.59 -25.55
CA ILE A 322 -17.74 17.76 -25.22
C ILE A 322 -17.92 17.64 -23.70
N PRO A 323 -17.65 18.70 -22.92
CA PRO A 323 -17.56 18.62 -21.45
C PRO A 323 -18.80 18.01 -20.76
N ILE A 324 -20.00 18.34 -21.27
CA ILE A 324 -21.28 17.87 -20.73
C ILE A 324 -21.48 16.34 -20.81
N GLU A 325 -20.73 15.66 -21.67
CA GLU A 325 -20.75 14.19 -21.77
C GLU A 325 -19.84 13.51 -20.74
N PHE A 326 -19.03 14.30 -20.02
CA PHE A 326 -18.03 13.81 -19.06
C PHE A 326 -17.07 12.78 -19.68
N PRO A 327 -16.39 13.14 -20.80
CA PRO A 327 -15.43 12.24 -21.43
C PRO A 327 -14.28 11.91 -20.46
N GLU A 328 -13.64 10.76 -20.64
CA GLU A 328 -12.41 10.43 -19.92
C GLU A 328 -11.35 11.50 -20.21
N ILE A 329 -10.70 11.97 -19.14
CA ILE A 329 -9.83 13.16 -19.13
C ILE A 329 -8.35 12.81 -19.08
N GLU A 330 -8.02 11.55 -18.94
CA GLU A 330 -6.66 11.04 -18.86
C GLU A 330 -6.49 9.90 -19.85
N SER A 331 -5.35 9.86 -20.53
CA SER A 331 -5.00 8.69 -21.33
C SER A 331 -4.47 7.56 -20.44
N THR A 332 -4.83 6.32 -20.77
CA THR A 332 -4.13 5.14 -20.23
C THR A 332 -2.68 5.12 -20.70
N TYR A 333 -1.80 4.51 -19.91
CA TYR A 333 -0.41 4.28 -20.31
C TYR A 333 -0.32 3.45 -21.59
N SER A 334 0.63 3.79 -22.45
CA SER A 334 1.12 2.87 -23.48
C SER A 334 1.73 1.63 -22.83
N THR A 335 1.92 0.56 -23.61
CA THR A 335 2.53 -0.68 -23.10
C THR A 335 3.92 -0.43 -22.51
N ASP A 336 4.71 0.47 -23.09
CA ASP A 336 6.07 0.75 -22.64
C ASP A 336 6.09 1.63 -21.39
N GLU A 337 5.21 2.64 -21.32
CA GLU A 337 5.03 3.45 -20.10
C GLU A 337 4.52 2.60 -18.93
N ALA A 338 3.56 1.69 -19.18
CA ALA A 338 3.06 0.77 -18.17
C ALA A 338 4.15 -0.17 -17.65
N LYS A 339 5.03 -0.68 -18.53
CA LYS A 339 6.19 -1.49 -18.14
C LYS A 339 7.20 -0.66 -17.35
N PHE A 340 7.44 0.58 -17.74
CA PHE A 340 8.34 1.48 -17.02
C PHE A 340 7.83 1.77 -15.61
N GLU A 341 6.56 2.15 -15.46
CA GLU A 341 5.93 2.34 -14.14
C GLU A 341 5.90 1.05 -13.31
N ALA A 342 5.64 -0.11 -13.93
CA ALA A 342 5.73 -1.40 -13.25
C ALA A 342 7.15 -1.71 -12.75
N ALA A 343 8.18 -1.36 -13.52
CA ALA A 343 9.57 -1.50 -13.11
C ALA A 343 9.90 -0.58 -11.92
N ARG A 344 9.14 0.49 -11.72
CA ARG A 344 9.28 1.39 -10.56
C ARG A 344 8.58 0.91 -9.28
N CYS A 345 7.87 -0.22 -9.30
CA CYS A 345 7.07 -0.69 -8.18
C CYS A 345 7.91 -0.86 -6.89
N PHE A 346 7.44 -0.37 -5.74
CA PHE A 346 8.16 -0.57 -4.47
C PHE A 346 8.29 -2.06 -4.04
N ARG A 347 7.52 -2.98 -4.65
CA ARG A 347 7.38 -4.39 -4.20
C ARG A 347 7.14 -4.47 -2.69
N CYS A 348 6.13 -3.73 -2.21
CA CYS A 348 5.74 -3.83 -0.81
C CYS A 348 5.41 -5.28 -0.40
N ASP A 349 5.01 -6.14 -1.33
CA ASP A 349 4.82 -7.59 -1.16
C ASP A 349 6.11 -8.41 -0.94
N ALA A 350 7.29 -7.85 -1.24
CA ALA A 350 8.59 -8.49 -1.01
C ALA A 350 9.38 -7.81 0.12
N GLU A 351 9.18 -6.49 0.32
CA GLU A 351 9.87 -5.70 1.34
C GLU A 351 9.20 -5.77 2.73
N THR A 352 7.89 -6.08 2.81
CA THR A 352 7.17 -6.17 4.11
C THR A 352 7.08 -7.60 4.62
N GLY A 353 8.24 -8.19 4.95
CA GLY A 353 8.36 -9.56 5.45
C GLY A 353 7.97 -9.75 6.92
N SER A 354 6.83 -9.26 7.40
CA SER A 354 6.31 -9.69 8.71
C SER A 354 4.80 -9.49 8.81
N ALA A 355 4.09 -10.50 9.33
CA ALA A 355 2.67 -10.40 9.64
C ALA A 355 2.37 -9.63 10.94
N ASP A 356 3.40 -9.13 11.64
CA ASP A 356 3.29 -8.23 12.81
C ASP A 356 3.64 -6.77 12.45
N TYR A 357 3.49 -6.42 11.17
CA TYR A 357 3.53 -5.05 10.73
C TYR A 357 2.26 -4.32 11.21
N THR A 358 2.29 -3.81 12.45
CA THR A 358 1.15 -3.12 13.04
C THR A 358 0.78 -1.88 12.20
N VAL A 359 -0.51 -1.53 12.18
CA VAL A 359 -1.02 -0.32 11.50
C VAL A 359 -0.23 0.93 11.91
N ALA A 360 0.16 1.03 13.18
CA ALA A 360 1.01 2.11 13.69
C ALA A 360 2.41 2.15 13.05
N ASN A 361 3.03 1.01 12.72
CA ASN A 361 4.30 0.97 12.00
C ASN A 361 4.15 1.54 10.58
N ARG A 362 3.06 1.15 9.90
CA ARG A 362 2.72 1.60 8.55
C ARG A 362 2.41 3.09 8.52
N GLU A 363 1.63 3.59 9.48
CA GLU A 363 1.29 5.02 9.59
C GLU A 363 2.50 5.88 9.92
N ALA A 364 3.39 5.43 10.81
CA ALA A 364 4.64 6.14 11.08
C ALA A 364 5.55 6.21 9.85
N ILE A 365 5.64 5.14 9.07
CA ILE A 365 6.43 5.13 7.83
C ILE A 365 5.80 6.01 6.75
N PHE A 366 4.47 6.00 6.64
CA PHE A 366 3.78 6.92 5.73
C PHE A 366 3.91 8.36 6.18
N ALA A 367 3.81 8.63 7.48
CA ALA A 367 4.09 9.95 8.05
C ALA A 367 5.52 10.36 7.68
N MET A 368 6.54 9.59 8.03
CA MET A 368 7.94 9.88 7.65
C MET A 368 8.14 10.10 6.15
N SER A 369 7.47 9.31 5.29
CA SER A 369 7.56 9.47 3.82
C SER A 369 6.93 10.76 3.28
N ARG A 370 6.02 11.38 4.06
CA ARG A 370 5.29 12.60 3.72
C ARG A 370 5.86 13.83 4.44
N ILE A 371 6.66 13.61 5.49
CA ILE A 371 7.35 14.65 6.23
C ILE A 371 8.48 15.19 5.36
N ASN A 372 8.63 16.51 5.34
CA ASN A 372 9.79 17.13 4.72
C ASN A 372 11.05 16.68 5.48
N PRO A 373 12.09 16.14 4.83
CA PRO A 373 13.32 15.68 5.50
C PRO A 373 14.06 16.76 6.33
N GLN A 374 13.66 18.03 6.22
CA GLN A 374 14.21 19.15 6.99
C GLN A 374 13.37 19.50 8.23
N ASP A 375 12.21 18.87 8.42
CA ASP A 375 11.31 19.10 9.55
C ASP A 375 11.69 18.22 10.75
N VAL A 376 12.81 18.60 11.37
CA VAL A 376 13.46 17.88 12.47
C VAL A 376 12.54 17.71 13.69
N GLU A 377 11.62 18.65 13.91
CA GLU A 377 10.69 18.60 15.05
C GLU A 377 9.64 17.49 14.87
N LEU A 378 9.07 17.39 13.67
CA LEU A 378 8.09 16.36 13.33
C LEU A 378 8.74 14.97 13.25
N GLU A 379 9.94 14.86 12.67
CA GLU A 379 10.72 13.61 12.67
C GLU A 379 11.07 13.15 14.10
N SER A 380 11.50 14.08 14.96
CA SER A 380 11.78 13.80 16.37
C SER A 380 10.53 13.35 17.12
N GLY A 381 9.38 13.97 16.87
CA GLY A 381 8.10 13.57 17.46
C GLY A 381 7.70 12.15 17.08
N VAL A 382 7.82 11.79 15.80
CA VAL A 382 7.59 10.41 15.32
C VAL A 382 8.55 9.44 16.00
N LEU A 383 9.86 9.76 16.08
CA LEU A 383 10.83 8.90 16.75
C LEU A 383 10.50 8.68 18.24
N HIS A 384 10.22 9.75 18.99
CA HIS A 384 9.92 9.66 20.42
C HIS A 384 8.66 8.83 20.69
N GLY A 385 7.61 8.95 19.88
CA GLY A 385 6.43 8.10 19.99
C GLY A 385 6.71 6.61 19.82
N ARG A 386 7.80 6.26 19.12
CA ARG A 386 8.21 4.86 18.85
C ARG A 386 9.12 4.30 19.92
N LEU A 387 9.80 5.15 20.67
CA LEU A 387 10.63 4.77 21.80
C LEU A 387 9.81 4.48 23.07
N ILE A 388 8.50 4.72 23.04
CA ILE A 388 7.59 4.31 24.11
C ILE A 388 7.47 2.78 24.08
N ASN A 389 8.05 2.12 25.08
CA ASN A 389 7.93 0.67 25.25
C ASN A 389 6.47 0.27 25.38
N ARG A 390 6.08 -0.82 24.72
CA ARG A 390 4.78 -1.45 24.95
C ARG A 390 4.84 -2.24 26.25
N ASP A 391 3.71 -2.32 26.94
CA ASP A 391 3.53 -3.29 28.01
C ASP A 391 3.77 -4.70 27.45
N ASN A 392 4.43 -5.57 28.23
CA ASN A 392 4.69 -6.93 27.82
C ASN A 392 3.36 -7.63 27.49
N PRO A 393 3.10 -7.99 26.22
CA PRO A 393 1.83 -8.63 25.85
C PRO A 393 1.76 -10.08 26.32
N PHE A 394 2.88 -10.64 26.79
CA PHE A 394 2.97 -11.99 27.32
C PHE A 394 2.91 -11.99 28.85
N GLY A 395 2.38 -13.09 29.41
CA GLY A 395 2.37 -13.28 30.86
C GLY A 395 3.80 -13.35 31.44
N VAL A 396 3.93 -13.07 32.74
CA VAL A 396 5.21 -13.04 33.47
C VAL A 396 5.98 -14.36 33.43
N GLU A 397 5.30 -15.46 33.08
CA GLU A 397 5.88 -16.80 32.97
C GLU A 397 6.42 -17.13 31.56
N HIS A 398 6.20 -16.27 30.56
CA HIS A 398 6.74 -16.48 29.22
C HIS A 398 8.26 -16.26 29.20
N VAL A 399 9.01 -17.30 28.85
CA VAL A 399 10.47 -17.22 28.70
C VAL A 399 10.78 -16.70 27.31
N ALA A 400 11.47 -15.55 27.24
CA ALA A 400 11.85 -14.95 25.96
C ALA A 400 12.65 -15.94 25.09
N THR A 401 12.13 -16.15 23.88
CA THR A 401 12.69 -16.97 22.80
C THR A 401 13.26 -16.07 21.72
N LEU A 402 13.95 -16.66 20.75
CA LEU A 402 14.49 -15.92 19.61
C LEU A 402 13.39 -15.27 18.75
N ASP A 403 12.18 -15.84 18.79
CA ASP A 403 10.99 -15.32 18.08
C ASP A 403 10.39 -14.08 18.77
N ASP A 404 10.74 -13.83 20.05
CA ASP A 404 10.30 -12.63 20.80
C ASP A 404 11.18 -11.40 20.50
N LEU A 405 12.25 -11.54 19.70
CA LEU A 405 13.12 -10.44 19.30
C LEU A 405 12.54 -9.70 18.09
N VAL A 406 12.03 -8.49 18.31
CA VAL A 406 11.67 -7.57 17.23
C VAL A 406 12.91 -6.81 16.77
N PHE A 407 13.46 -7.18 15.62
CA PHE A 407 14.50 -6.38 14.96
C PHE A 407 13.85 -5.15 14.32
N LEU A 408 14.21 -3.96 14.78
CA LEU A 408 13.91 -2.71 14.08
C LEU A 408 14.95 -2.53 12.97
N PRO A 409 14.61 -2.70 11.69
CA PRO A 409 15.58 -2.48 10.62
C PRO A 409 15.95 -0.99 10.58
N ALA A 410 17.22 -0.69 10.83
CA ALA A 410 17.76 0.67 10.76
C ALA A 410 18.02 1.15 9.31
N ASN A 411 17.53 0.44 8.29
CA ASN A 411 17.62 0.89 6.90
C ASN A 411 16.50 0.30 6.03
N LEU A 412 15.78 1.18 5.33
CA LEU A 412 14.53 0.95 4.59
C LEU A 412 14.67 0.25 3.22
N SER A 413 15.83 -0.36 2.89
CA SER A 413 16.05 -0.73 1.49
C SER A 413 16.76 -2.05 1.18
N ARG A 414 17.03 -2.99 2.13
CA ARG A 414 17.46 -4.37 1.74
C ARG A 414 17.71 -5.44 2.80
N LEU A 415 17.15 -5.36 4.01
CA LEU A 415 17.26 -6.47 4.96
C LEU A 415 15.87 -6.96 5.35
N VAL A 416 15.37 -7.91 4.56
CA VAL A 416 14.26 -8.79 4.91
C VAL A 416 14.76 -9.71 6.04
N ILE A 417 14.61 -9.27 7.28
CA ILE A 417 14.66 -10.17 8.44
C ILE A 417 13.20 -10.53 8.73
N ASP A 418 12.77 -11.64 8.15
CA ASP A 418 11.42 -12.17 8.24
C ASP A 418 11.37 -13.31 9.28
N PRO A 419 10.54 -13.22 10.34
CA PRO A 419 10.32 -14.31 11.29
C PRO A 419 9.41 -15.44 10.74
N TYR A 420 8.85 -15.35 9.53
CA TYR A 420 7.94 -16.37 8.96
C TYR A 420 8.63 -17.52 8.20
N ARG A 421 9.88 -17.84 8.53
CA ARG A 421 10.67 -18.84 7.80
C ARG A 421 10.41 -20.31 8.15
N GLU A 422 9.29 -20.69 8.76
CA GLU A 422 8.99 -22.12 8.95
C GLU A 422 8.60 -22.87 7.66
N GLY A 423 8.33 -22.19 6.53
CA GLY A 423 7.89 -22.85 5.30
C GLY A 423 8.61 -22.48 4.00
N CYS A 424 9.45 -21.46 3.99
CA CYS A 424 10.06 -20.96 2.75
C CYS A 424 11.32 -21.77 2.40
N LYS A 425 11.15 -22.92 1.73
CA LYS A 425 12.26 -23.64 1.09
C LYS A 425 12.77 -22.84 -0.12
N THR A 426 13.83 -22.04 0.07
CA THR A 426 14.61 -21.48 -1.05
C THR A 426 15.61 -22.52 -1.54
N ALA A 427 15.28 -23.21 -2.64
CA ALA A 427 16.24 -24.02 -3.36
C ALA A 427 17.18 -23.10 -4.15
N THR A 428 18.43 -22.98 -3.74
CA THR A 428 19.46 -22.22 -4.44
C THR A 428 20.30 -23.18 -5.28
N ARG A 429 20.53 -22.86 -6.55
CA ARG A 429 21.42 -23.63 -7.43
C ARG A 429 22.56 -22.75 -7.89
N LEU A 430 23.80 -23.11 -7.53
CA LEU A 430 25.01 -22.43 -7.98
C LEU A 430 25.56 -23.10 -9.24
N GLY A 431 25.48 -22.44 -10.39
CA GLY A 431 25.96 -22.93 -11.69
C GLY A 431 24.87 -23.54 -12.60
N ALA A 432 25.02 -23.41 -13.92
CA ALA A 432 23.95 -23.66 -14.89
C ALA A 432 23.70 -25.15 -15.17
N LEU A 433 24.72 -25.94 -15.54
CA LEU A 433 24.51 -27.29 -16.10
C LEU A 433 24.59 -28.43 -15.06
N ASN A 434 25.49 -28.34 -14.06
CA ASN A 434 25.62 -29.28 -12.93
C ASN A 434 25.87 -28.54 -11.62
N GLY A 435 24.99 -27.59 -11.32
CA GLY A 435 25.17 -26.68 -10.20
C GLY A 435 25.07 -27.35 -8.83
N ILE A 436 25.67 -26.71 -7.82
CA ILE A 436 25.50 -27.12 -6.43
C ILE A 436 24.11 -26.69 -5.97
N ASN A 437 23.28 -27.67 -5.64
CA ASN A 437 22.00 -27.41 -4.99
C ASN A 437 22.21 -27.23 -3.49
N LEU A 438 21.71 -26.11 -2.98
CA LEU A 438 21.59 -25.80 -1.56
C LEU A 438 20.11 -25.76 -1.19
N ASP A 439 19.74 -26.48 -0.14
CA ASP A 439 18.39 -26.49 0.41
C ASP A 439 18.11 -25.22 1.24
N ILE A 440 19.20 -24.57 1.69
CA ILE A 440 19.20 -23.25 2.34
C ILE A 440 20.24 -22.34 1.67
N PRO A 441 20.01 -21.02 1.58
CA PRO A 441 20.85 -20.09 0.81
C PRO A 441 22.09 -19.65 1.60
N PHE A 442 22.76 -20.58 2.27
CA PHE A 442 23.90 -20.31 3.14
C PHE A 442 25.15 -21.08 2.71
N ILE A 443 26.27 -20.35 2.67
CA ILE A 443 27.61 -20.89 2.47
C ILE A 443 28.38 -20.69 3.77
N VAL A 444 29.00 -21.74 4.29
CA VAL A 444 29.78 -21.71 5.52
C VAL A 444 31.27 -21.62 5.17
N ALA A 445 32.02 -20.76 5.84
CA ALA A 445 33.46 -20.59 5.65
C ALA A 445 34.22 -20.59 7.00
N GLY A 446 35.54 -20.44 6.98
CA GLY A 446 36.32 -20.13 8.19
C GLY A 446 36.78 -21.33 9.02
N MET A 447 36.50 -22.56 8.60
CA MET A 447 36.70 -23.76 9.43
C MET A 447 37.93 -24.59 9.04
N ASP A 448 38.75 -24.11 8.10
CA ASP A 448 39.94 -24.82 7.61
C ASP A 448 40.97 -25.11 8.71
N ARG A 449 41.04 -24.24 9.73
CA ARG A 449 41.98 -24.37 10.87
C ARG A 449 41.29 -24.75 12.17
N ALA A 450 40.01 -25.09 12.14
CA ALA A 450 39.28 -25.49 13.34
C ALA A 450 39.73 -26.87 13.82
N PRO A 451 39.64 -27.18 15.14
CA PRO A 451 39.85 -28.53 15.65
C PRO A 451 38.94 -29.56 14.98
N ASP A 452 39.41 -30.81 14.85
CA ASP A 452 38.70 -31.86 14.12
C ASP A 452 37.29 -32.15 14.65
N GLU A 453 37.08 -32.04 15.96
CA GLU A 453 35.77 -32.18 16.59
C GLU A 453 34.76 -31.13 16.08
N ILE A 454 35.21 -29.88 15.93
CA ILE A 454 34.39 -28.78 15.40
C ILE A 454 34.14 -29.00 13.91
N ARG A 455 35.17 -29.38 13.15
CA ARG A 455 35.04 -29.66 11.70
C ARG A 455 34.03 -30.78 11.44
N ALA A 456 34.07 -31.86 12.23
CA ALA A 456 33.14 -32.96 12.15
C ALA A 456 31.69 -32.54 12.46
N ALA A 457 31.48 -31.74 13.51
CA ALA A 457 30.16 -31.22 13.88
C ALA A 457 29.57 -30.34 12.77
N TYR A 458 30.36 -29.41 12.22
CA TYR A 458 29.93 -28.55 11.11
C TYR A 458 29.67 -29.34 9.83
N ALA A 459 30.49 -30.34 9.52
CA ALA A 459 30.27 -31.21 8.37
C ALA A 459 28.92 -31.94 8.46
N GLY A 460 28.57 -32.45 9.65
CA GLY A 460 27.26 -33.06 9.92
C GLY A 460 26.11 -32.06 9.77
N ALA A 461 26.26 -30.84 10.29
CA ALA A 461 25.23 -29.80 10.20
C ALA A 461 24.99 -29.35 8.75
N ILE A 462 26.05 -29.14 7.97
CA ILE A 462 25.98 -28.75 6.56
C ILE A 462 25.30 -29.83 5.72
N ALA A 463 25.64 -31.10 5.95
CA ALA A 463 25.00 -32.22 5.27
C ALA A 463 23.50 -32.33 5.61
N SER A 464 23.15 -32.14 6.89
CA SER A 464 21.78 -32.29 7.39
C SER A 464 20.84 -31.18 6.91
N HIS A 465 21.35 -29.96 6.74
CA HIS A 465 20.56 -28.79 6.33
C HIS A 465 20.71 -28.44 4.84
N GLY A 466 21.51 -29.20 4.09
CA GLY A 466 21.71 -28.97 2.67
C GLY A 466 22.43 -27.65 2.34
N ALA A 467 23.34 -27.20 3.21
CA ALA A 467 24.22 -26.06 2.93
C ALA A 467 25.47 -26.51 2.15
N VAL A 468 26.41 -25.59 1.93
CA VAL A 468 27.74 -25.90 1.36
C VAL A 468 28.85 -25.21 2.16
N TYR A 469 30.00 -25.87 2.27
CA TYR A 469 31.22 -25.28 2.81
C TYR A 469 32.06 -24.60 1.72
N ILE A 470 32.79 -23.54 2.03
CA ILE A 470 33.84 -22.98 1.16
C ILE A 470 35.16 -22.88 1.92
N GLY A 471 36.22 -23.44 1.37
CA GLY A 471 37.55 -23.48 1.99
C GLY A 471 38.58 -24.22 1.15
N ASN A 472 39.80 -24.33 1.65
CA ASN A 472 40.91 -24.95 0.90
C ASN A 472 40.84 -26.48 0.87
N ALA A 473 40.20 -27.08 1.88
CA ALA A 473 40.07 -28.52 2.05
C ALA A 473 38.66 -28.89 2.55
N PRO A 474 38.19 -30.14 2.34
CA PRO A 474 36.92 -30.58 2.92
C PRO A 474 36.98 -30.56 4.46
N ILE A 475 35.86 -30.18 5.08
CA ILE A 475 35.68 -30.22 6.54
C ILE A 475 35.21 -31.58 7.06
N GLY A 476 34.80 -32.48 6.16
CA GLY A 476 34.39 -33.85 6.49
C GLY A 476 33.78 -34.56 5.27
N ALA A 477 33.69 -35.89 5.32
CA ALA A 477 33.29 -36.70 4.16
C ALA A 477 31.82 -36.51 3.71
N ALA A 478 30.94 -36.05 4.60
CA ALA A 478 29.51 -35.89 4.32
C ALA A 478 29.13 -34.50 3.77
N ALA A 479 30.01 -33.49 3.90
CA ALA A 479 29.69 -32.12 3.54
C ALA A 479 30.12 -31.81 2.10
N LYS A 480 29.21 -31.22 1.31
CA LYS A 480 29.58 -30.61 0.02
C LYS A 480 30.50 -29.41 0.30
N TRP A 481 31.54 -29.25 -0.51
CA TRP A 481 32.42 -28.08 -0.42
C TRP A 481 32.77 -27.48 -1.77
N ILE A 482 32.96 -26.16 -1.76
CA ILE A 482 33.60 -25.37 -2.81
C ILE A 482 35.05 -25.23 -2.41
N GLN A 483 35.96 -25.72 -3.26
CA GLN A 483 37.39 -25.60 -2.99
C GLN A 483 37.88 -24.22 -3.42
N ILE A 484 38.54 -23.48 -2.53
CA ILE A 484 39.38 -22.35 -2.91
C ILE A 484 40.71 -22.92 -3.41
N VAL A 485 41.01 -22.71 -4.69
CA VAL A 485 42.13 -23.38 -5.38
C VAL A 485 43.41 -22.56 -5.26
N ASP A 486 44.27 -22.95 -4.32
CA ASP A 486 45.59 -22.32 -4.13
C ASP A 486 46.72 -23.01 -4.89
N SER A 487 46.63 -24.32 -5.11
CA SER A 487 47.70 -25.11 -5.75
C SER A 487 47.19 -26.15 -6.74
N ALA A 488 46.42 -27.14 -6.28
CA ALA A 488 45.85 -28.20 -7.10
C ALA A 488 44.33 -28.30 -6.90
N ALA A 489 43.61 -28.40 -8.00
CA ALA A 489 42.16 -28.59 -7.99
C ALA A 489 41.81 -30.05 -7.64
N ASP A 490 40.86 -30.21 -6.73
CA ASP A 490 40.41 -31.51 -6.21
C ASP A 490 39.17 -31.99 -7.00
N PRO A 491 39.24 -33.14 -7.69
CA PRO A 491 38.08 -33.75 -8.36
C PRO A 491 36.94 -34.13 -7.41
N GLY A 492 37.22 -34.27 -6.11
CA GLY A 492 36.24 -34.54 -5.06
C GLY A 492 35.37 -33.31 -4.73
N ALA A 493 35.84 -32.10 -4.98
CA ALA A 493 35.12 -30.88 -4.64
C ALA A 493 33.82 -30.73 -5.43
N ALA A 494 32.79 -30.15 -4.80
CA ALA A 494 31.52 -29.90 -5.45
C ALA A 494 31.64 -28.77 -6.50
N ALA A 495 32.50 -27.78 -6.26
CA ALA A 495 32.90 -26.74 -7.21
C ALA A 495 34.29 -26.20 -6.87
N LEU A 496 34.87 -25.43 -7.80
CA LEU A 496 36.17 -24.79 -7.66
C LEU A 496 36.03 -23.27 -7.73
N ALA A 497 36.64 -22.55 -6.79
CA ALA A 497 36.73 -21.09 -6.80
C ALA A 497 38.22 -20.69 -6.87
N TYR A 498 38.63 -20.08 -7.96
CA TYR A 498 40.00 -19.61 -8.13
C TYR A 498 40.15 -18.16 -7.64
N PRO A 499 41.16 -17.83 -6.83
CA PRO A 499 41.44 -16.43 -6.48
C PRO A 499 41.63 -15.58 -7.75
N ALA A 500 40.87 -14.50 -7.87
CA ALA A 500 40.80 -13.70 -9.09
C ALA A 500 42.15 -13.05 -9.45
N GLY A 501 42.92 -12.58 -8.47
CA GLY A 501 44.24 -11.97 -8.71
C GLY A 501 45.20 -12.88 -9.51
N PRO A 502 45.55 -14.07 -8.99
CA PRO A 502 46.37 -15.05 -9.71
C PRO A 502 45.78 -15.49 -11.06
N ALA A 503 44.46 -15.71 -11.14
CA ALA A 503 43.81 -16.10 -12.40
C ALA A 503 43.96 -15.02 -13.49
N LEU A 504 43.76 -13.75 -13.13
CA LEU A 504 43.91 -12.60 -14.03
C LEU A 504 45.36 -12.37 -14.46
N ALA A 505 46.33 -12.74 -13.62
CA ALA A 505 47.77 -12.65 -13.92
C ALA A 505 48.29 -13.75 -14.87
N GLY A 506 47.40 -14.50 -15.53
CA GLY A 506 47.74 -15.59 -16.43
C GLY A 506 47.75 -16.98 -15.77
N GLY A 507 47.19 -17.09 -14.56
CA GLY A 507 46.98 -18.36 -13.88
C GLY A 507 46.01 -19.28 -14.64
N LYS A 508 46.23 -20.59 -14.54
CA LYS A 508 45.36 -21.61 -15.15
C LYS A 508 44.09 -21.79 -14.31
N VAL A 509 42.94 -21.59 -14.96
CA VAL A 509 41.61 -21.92 -14.42
C VAL A 509 41.12 -23.15 -15.18
N GLU A 510 41.13 -24.31 -14.51
CA GLU A 510 40.86 -25.61 -15.13
C GLU A 510 39.83 -26.40 -14.30
N ARG A 511 39.08 -27.28 -14.95
CA ARG A 511 38.16 -28.20 -14.26
C ARG A 511 38.93 -29.44 -13.83
N ALA A 512 38.73 -29.93 -12.59
CA ALA A 512 39.36 -31.18 -12.14
C ALA A 512 38.57 -32.43 -12.59
N ARG A 513 37.29 -32.26 -12.93
CA ARG A 513 36.46 -33.29 -13.59
C ARG A 513 35.45 -32.66 -14.56
N GLU A 514 34.93 -33.48 -15.47
CA GLU A 514 33.93 -33.06 -16.46
C GLU A 514 32.71 -32.42 -15.75
N LEU A 515 32.27 -31.27 -16.25
CA LEU A 515 31.10 -30.52 -15.75
C LEU A 515 31.17 -30.07 -14.27
N GLN A 516 32.34 -30.08 -13.61
CA GLN A 516 32.51 -29.52 -12.26
C GLN A 516 32.42 -27.99 -12.31
N PRO A 517 31.48 -27.33 -11.60
CA PRO A 517 31.36 -25.87 -11.64
C PRO A 517 32.65 -25.16 -11.25
N VAL A 518 33.03 -24.13 -12.00
CA VAL A 518 34.22 -23.32 -11.74
C VAL A 518 33.87 -21.86 -11.71
N GLY A 519 34.37 -21.15 -10.71
CA GLY A 519 34.17 -19.71 -10.54
C GLY A 519 35.43 -18.99 -10.07
N LEU A 520 35.27 -17.70 -9.81
CA LEU A 520 36.31 -16.88 -9.21
C LEU A 520 35.94 -16.43 -7.80
N LEU A 521 36.93 -16.36 -6.92
CA LEU A 521 36.88 -15.63 -5.67
C LEU A 521 37.36 -14.19 -5.93
N VAL A 522 36.46 -13.23 -5.80
CA VAL A 522 36.62 -11.86 -6.28
C VAL A 522 36.47 -10.88 -5.12
N ASP A 523 37.42 -9.96 -4.99
CA ASP A 523 37.36 -8.86 -4.04
C ASP A 523 37.17 -7.52 -4.79
N SER A 524 37.02 -6.42 -4.04
CA SER A 524 36.77 -5.09 -4.61
C SER A 524 37.85 -4.58 -5.56
N HIS A 525 39.10 -5.05 -5.44
CA HIS A 525 40.23 -4.57 -6.24
C HIS A 525 40.26 -5.22 -7.63
N ASN A 526 39.85 -6.48 -7.74
CA ASN A 526 39.91 -7.24 -8.98
C ASN A 526 38.56 -7.38 -9.70
N LEU A 527 37.45 -6.96 -9.08
CA LEU A 527 36.10 -7.06 -9.60
C LEU A 527 35.91 -6.60 -11.06
N THR A 528 36.41 -5.41 -11.40
CA THR A 528 36.24 -4.81 -12.74
C THR A 528 36.88 -5.66 -13.84
N GLN A 529 37.98 -6.35 -13.53
CA GLN A 529 38.68 -7.23 -14.49
C GLN A 529 38.17 -8.67 -14.43
N ALA A 530 37.75 -9.12 -13.25
CA ALA A 530 37.26 -10.49 -13.01
C ALA A 530 35.98 -10.80 -13.78
N ILE A 531 35.04 -9.83 -13.89
CA ILE A 531 33.76 -10.06 -14.56
C ILE A 531 33.93 -10.33 -16.07
N PRO A 532 34.60 -9.47 -16.86
CA PRO A 532 34.84 -9.75 -18.29
C PRO A 532 35.64 -11.04 -18.50
N PHE A 533 36.64 -11.30 -17.66
CA PHE A 533 37.43 -12.53 -17.72
C PHE A 533 36.56 -13.78 -17.49
N ALA A 534 35.70 -13.76 -16.47
CA ALA A 534 34.81 -14.86 -16.15
C ALA A 534 33.80 -15.13 -17.27
N LEU A 535 33.24 -14.08 -17.88
CA LEU A 535 32.33 -14.20 -19.02
C LEU A 535 33.03 -14.77 -20.26
N GLN A 536 34.20 -14.25 -20.61
CA GLN A 536 34.98 -14.73 -21.76
C GLN A 536 35.39 -16.21 -21.62
N ARG A 537 35.60 -16.66 -20.38
CA ARG A 537 35.99 -18.04 -20.05
C ARG A 537 34.80 -18.93 -19.71
N GLU A 538 33.57 -18.42 -19.82
CA GLU A 538 32.33 -19.14 -19.51
C GLU A 538 32.35 -19.80 -18.12
N LEU A 539 32.82 -19.05 -17.12
CA LEU A 539 32.82 -19.51 -15.72
C LEU A 539 31.41 -19.51 -15.14
N ASP A 540 31.15 -20.44 -14.23
CA ASP A 540 29.82 -20.78 -13.73
C ASP A 540 29.30 -19.81 -12.65
N PHE A 541 30.18 -19.21 -11.84
CA PHE A 541 29.82 -18.32 -10.74
C PHE A 541 30.96 -17.37 -10.32
N LEU A 542 30.61 -16.35 -9.53
CA LEU A 542 31.56 -15.49 -8.81
C LEU A 542 31.22 -15.53 -7.31
N VAL A 543 32.24 -15.66 -6.47
CA VAL A 543 32.15 -15.48 -5.01
C VAL A 543 32.67 -14.09 -4.71
N LEU A 544 31.80 -13.19 -4.30
CA LEU A 544 32.17 -11.83 -3.94
C LEU A 544 32.61 -11.80 -2.47
N ASP A 545 33.92 -11.74 -2.24
CA ASP A 545 34.52 -11.63 -0.92
C ASP A 545 34.63 -10.16 -0.53
N SER A 546 33.61 -9.67 0.20
CA SER A 546 33.57 -8.29 0.66
C SER A 546 34.62 -7.95 1.72
N ALA A 547 35.18 -8.96 2.40
CA ALA A 547 36.19 -8.78 3.44
C ALA A 547 37.61 -9.07 2.94
N ALA A 548 37.77 -9.66 1.75
CA ALA A 548 39.01 -10.24 1.25
C ALA A 548 39.63 -11.20 2.29
N GLY A 549 38.78 -11.96 2.98
CA GLY A 549 39.14 -12.79 4.13
C GLY A 549 39.19 -14.28 3.86
N LEU A 550 38.50 -14.76 2.82
CA LEU A 550 38.31 -16.19 2.58
C LEU A 550 39.64 -16.88 2.22
N PRO A 551 39.85 -18.13 2.68
CA PRO A 551 38.94 -18.98 3.48
C PRO A 551 38.89 -18.64 4.99
N GLY A 552 39.66 -17.67 5.46
CA GLY A 552 39.75 -17.29 6.88
C GLY A 552 38.67 -16.31 7.33
N ILE A 553 38.64 -16.05 8.64
CA ILE A 553 37.70 -15.10 9.27
C ILE A 553 38.38 -13.85 9.81
N ALA A 554 39.72 -13.78 9.76
CA ALA A 554 40.47 -12.71 10.39
C ALA A 554 40.14 -11.33 9.80
N ALA A 555 39.96 -11.25 8.47
CA ALA A 555 39.59 -10.00 7.81
C ALA A 555 38.14 -9.58 8.13
N GLU A 556 37.22 -10.55 8.25
CA GLU A 556 35.84 -10.30 8.68
C GLU A 556 35.77 -9.78 10.14
N LEU A 557 36.62 -10.29 11.02
CA LEU A 557 36.68 -9.87 12.42
C LEU A 557 37.41 -8.53 12.62
N ALA A 558 38.28 -8.14 11.68
CA ALA A 558 39.15 -6.97 11.82
C ALA A 558 38.62 -5.69 11.12
N GLY A 559 37.58 -5.78 10.28
CA GLY A 559 37.12 -4.65 9.49
C GLY A 559 35.65 -4.73 9.06
N ALA A 560 35.12 -3.62 8.54
CA ALA A 560 33.78 -3.58 7.97
C ALA A 560 33.79 -4.19 6.56
N PRO A 561 32.80 -5.02 6.18
CA PRO A 561 32.71 -5.58 4.84
C PRO A 561 32.52 -4.47 3.80
N GLY A 562 33.17 -4.61 2.65
CA GLY A 562 33.00 -3.73 1.49
C GLY A 562 31.65 -3.90 0.82
N LEU A 563 30.58 -3.35 1.40
CA LEU A 563 29.20 -3.51 0.93
C LEU A 563 28.97 -3.00 -0.52
N ALA A 564 29.86 -2.13 -1.02
CA ALA A 564 29.79 -1.62 -2.38
C ALA A 564 30.12 -2.67 -3.47
N ILE A 565 30.78 -3.77 -3.11
CA ILE A 565 31.25 -4.79 -4.08
C ILE A 565 30.10 -5.37 -4.91
N MET A 566 28.95 -5.62 -4.28
CA MET A 566 27.75 -6.13 -4.96
C MET A 566 27.21 -5.12 -5.96
N ASN A 567 27.08 -3.85 -5.54
CA ASN A 567 26.59 -2.78 -6.41
C ASN A 567 27.51 -2.57 -7.62
N HIS A 568 28.82 -2.64 -7.41
CA HIS A 568 29.80 -2.53 -8.48
C HIS A 568 29.75 -3.73 -9.43
N ALA A 569 29.57 -4.95 -8.91
CA ALA A 569 29.50 -6.16 -9.72
C ALA A 569 28.30 -6.11 -10.67
N VAL A 570 27.15 -5.72 -10.14
CA VAL A 570 25.91 -5.56 -10.90
C VAL A 570 26.03 -4.47 -11.97
N ARG A 571 26.71 -3.35 -11.68
CA ARG A 571 26.96 -2.30 -12.68
C ARG A 571 27.84 -2.80 -13.83
N GLN A 572 28.90 -3.54 -13.53
CA GLN A 572 29.82 -4.07 -14.54
C GLN A 572 29.19 -5.17 -15.40
N LEU A 573 28.35 -6.03 -14.84
CA LEU A 573 27.60 -7.04 -15.61
C LEU A 573 26.58 -6.45 -16.59
N ARG A 574 26.27 -5.15 -16.48
CA ARG A 574 25.31 -4.44 -17.34
C ARG A 574 25.97 -3.60 -18.43
N ALA A 575 27.22 -3.21 -18.21
CA ALA A 575 28.01 -2.47 -19.18
C ALA A 575 28.50 -3.42 -20.29
#